data_AF-A0A0S7XJB9-F1
#
_entry.id   AF-A0A0S7XJB9-F1
#
_cell.length_a   1.000
_cell.length_b   1.000
_cell.length_c   1.000
_cell.angle_alpha   90.00
_cell.angle_beta   90.00
_cell.angle_gamma   90.00
#
_symmetry.space_group_name_H-M   'P 1'
#
loop_
_entity.id
_entity.type
_entity.pdbx_description
1 polymer ?
#
loop_
_entity_poly.entity_id
_entity_poly.type
_entity_poly.pdbx_seq_one_letter_code
_entity_poly.pdbx_strand_id
1 'polypeptide(L)'
;MCYLGGKFLGKEFSTVTILMILLHRAVLGFVIGISALRIHWALHGILLGFIIGLPVYPLAYVEGGAIAYSVMSILWGFFIELFTSVIFKAKAVTT
;
A
#
# COMPACT_ATOMS: atom_id res chain seq x y z
N MET A 1 5.89 4.39 8.37
CA MET A 1 6.44 3.02 8.14
C MET A 1 7.65 3.01 7.20
N CYS A 2 7.60 3.61 6.00
CA CYS A 2 8.77 3.59 5.10
C CYS A 2 9.99 4.39 5.61
N TYR A 3 9.77 5.52 6.30
CA TYR A 3 10.82 6.22 7.04
C TYR A 3 11.38 5.37 8.20
N LEU A 4 10.52 4.61 8.87
CA LEU A 4 10.90 3.72 9.98
C LEU A 4 11.72 2.53 9.47
N GLY A 5 11.27 1.85 8.41
CA GLY A 5 12.00 0.76 7.76
C GLY A 5 13.33 1.23 7.17
N GLY A 6 13.34 2.46 6.65
CA GLY A 6 14.55 3.13 6.25
C GLY A 6 15.57 3.36 7.37
N LYS A 7 15.08 3.81 8.52
CA LYS A 7 15.88 3.98 9.74
C LYS A 7 16.43 2.65 10.26
N PHE A 8 15.67 1.56 10.14
CA PHE A 8 16.12 0.20 10.48
C PHE A 8 17.21 -0.33 9.54
N LEU A 9 17.26 0.13 8.29
CA LEU A 9 18.23 -0.27 7.27
C LEU A 9 19.48 0.63 7.20
N GLY A 10 19.56 1.69 8.01
CA GLY A 10 20.73 2.59 8.06
C GLY A 10 21.03 3.34 6.75
N LYS A 11 20.09 3.35 5.77
CA LYS A 11 20.24 4.08 4.50
C LYS A 11 19.89 5.56 4.69
N GLU A 12 20.70 6.44 4.11
CA GLU A 12 20.35 7.86 3.99
C GLU A 12 19.21 8.02 2.98
N PHE A 13 18.08 8.55 3.42
CA PHE A 13 16.94 8.81 2.55
C PHE A 13 17.10 10.19 1.92
N SER A 14 17.35 10.21 0.61
CA SER A 14 17.18 11.43 -0.17
C SER A 14 15.72 11.89 -0.10
N THR A 15 15.51 13.21 -0.07
CA THR A 15 14.18 13.84 -0.13
C THR A 15 13.34 13.31 -1.30
N VAL A 16 14.00 12.99 -2.41
CA VAL A 16 13.38 12.41 -3.61
C VAL A 16 12.78 11.03 -3.32
N THR A 17 13.48 10.18 -2.57
CA THR A 17 13.00 8.83 -2.21
C THR A 17 11.76 8.90 -1.33
N ILE A 18 11.73 9.84 -0.37
CA ILE A 18 10.56 10.05 0.51
C ILE A 18 9.34 10.50 -0.30
N LEU A 19 9.52 11.45 -1.23
CA LEU A 19 8.46 11.92 -2.10
C LEU A 19 7.91 10.80 -2.99
N MET A 20 8.79 9.99 -3.60
CA MET A 20 8.37 8.85 -4.43
C MET A 20 7.57 7.82 -3.64
N ILE A 21 7.99 7.54 -2.39
CA ILE A 21 7.26 6.65 -1.50
C ILE A 21 5.88 7.22 -1.17
N LEU A 22 5.80 8.49 -0.78
CA LEU A 22 4.52 9.14 -0.47
C LEU A 22 3.59 9.12 -1.68
N LEU A 23 4.12 9.40 -2.86
CA LEU A 23 3.38 9.35 -4.12
C LEU A 23 2.85 7.94 -4.39
N HIS A 24 3.66 6.89 -4.22
CA HIS A 24 3.21 5.50 -4.36
C HIS A 24 2.08 5.15 -3.38
N ARG A 25 2.16 5.62 -2.14
CA ARG A 25 1.09 5.43 -1.13
C ARG A 25 -0.17 6.24 -1.46
N ALA A 26 -0.03 7.44 -2.00
CA ALA A 26 -1.15 8.26 -2.44
C ALA A 26 -1.86 7.64 -3.65
N VAL A 27 -1.11 7.12 -4.62
CA VAL A 27 -1.65 6.39 -5.78
C VAL A 27 -2.41 5.15 -5.32
N LEU A 28 -1.86 4.39 -4.36
CA LEU A 28 -2.54 3.22 -3.81
C LEU A 28 -3.90 3.60 -3.17
N GLY A 29 -3.94 4.67 -2.37
CA GLY A 29 -5.18 5.16 -1.80
C GLY A 29 -6.16 5.73 -2.84
N PHE A 30 -5.65 6.38 -3.88
CA PHE A 30 -6.47 6.87 -4.99
C PHE A 30 -7.10 5.73 -5.77
N VAL A 31 -6.32 4.69 -6.12
CA VAL A 31 -6.79 3.49 -6.83
C VAL A 31 -7.87 2.77 -6.01
N ILE A 32 -7.66 2.63 -4.70
CA ILE A 32 -8.67 2.09 -3.79
C ILE A 32 -9.95 2.92 -3.82
N GLY A 33 -9.83 4.25 -3.72
CA GLY A 33 -10.99 5.15 -3.70
C GLY A 33 -11.79 5.20 -5.00
N ILE A 34 -11.15 5.07 -6.17
CA ILE A 34 -11.83 5.05 -7.47
C ILE A 34 -12.32 3.67 -7.89
N SER A 35 -11.86 2.61 -7.22
CA SER A 35 -12.17 1.26 -7.63
C SER A 35 -13.65 0.94 -7.42
N ALA A 36 -14.31 0.53 -8.50
CA ALA A 36 -15.72 0.16 -8.51
C ALA A 36 -15.94 -1.36 -8.32
N LEU A 37 -14.95 -2.09 -7.80
CA LEU A 37 -15.06 -3.53 -7.57
C LEU A 37 -16.06 -3.84 -6.44
N ARG A 38 -17.14 -4.55 -6.79
CA ARG A 38 -18.17 -5.02 -5.86
C ARG A 38 -17.75 -6.27 -5.10
N ILE A 39 -16.76 -6.14 -4.23
CA ILE A 39 -16.29 -7.20 -3.33
C ILE A 39 -16.29 -6.72 -1.88
N HIS A 40 -16.19 -7.66 -0.94
CA HIS A 40 -16.10 -7.33 0.48
C HIS A 40 -14.89 -6.41 0.72
N TRP A 41 -15.09 -5.32 1.46
CA TRP A 41 -14.09 -4.27 1.69
C TRP A 41 -12.71 -4.86 2.10
N ALA A 42 -12.68 -5.82 3.02
CA ALA A 42 -11.40 -6.41 3.47
C ALA A 42 -10.61 -7.07 2.32
N LEU A 43 -11.29 -7.79 1.42
CA LEU A 43 -10.68 -8.41 0.25
C LEU A 43 -10.26 -7.38 -0.79
N HIS A 44 -11.04 -6.30 -0.92
CA HIS A 44 -10.72 -5.19 -1.81
C HIS A 44 -9.39 -4.53 -1.47
N GLY A 45 -9.22 -4.15 -0.19
CA GLY A 45 -7.99 -3.54 0.30
C GLY A 45 -6.77 -4.48 0.18
N ILE A 46 -6.96 -5.78 0.45
CA ILE A 46 -5.90 -6.79 0.31
C ILE A 46 -5.46 -6.96 -1.16
N LEU A 47 -6.42 -7.11 -2.08
CA LEU A 47 -6.15 -7.31 -3.50
C LEU A 47 -5.45 -6.11 -4.11
N LEU A 48 -5.96 -4.90 -3.87
CA LEU A 48 -5.34 -3.69 -4.40
C LEU A 48 -4.00 -3.39 -3.74
N GLY A 49 -3.85 -3.67 -2.44
CA GLY A 49 -2.56 -3.60 -1.75
C GLY A 49 -1.52 -4.53 -2.37
N PHE A 50 -1.93 -5.74 -2.78
CA PHE A 50 -1.06 -6.70 -3.46
C PHE A 50 -0.70 -6.26 -4.88
N ILE A 51 -1.70 -5.89 -5.69
CA ILE A 51 -1.52 -5.50 -7.10
C ILE A 51 -0.63 -4.26 -7.21
N ILE A 52 -0.83 -3.24 -6.37
CA ILE A 52 -0.03 -2.00 -6.40
C ILE A 52 1.36 -2.20 -5.77
N GLY A 53 1.52 -3.20 -4.91
CA GLY A 53 2.84 -3.63 -4.40
C GLY A 53 3.66 -4.43 -5.42
N LEU A 54 3.01 -5.07 -6.40
CA LEU A 54 3.65 -5.96 -7.37
C LEU A 54 4.77 -5.33 -8.21
N PRO A 55 4.66 -4.08 -8.72
CA PRO A 55 5.72 -3.45 -9.52
C PRO A 55 7.06 -3.30 -8.78
N VAL A 56 7.02 -3.24 -7.44
CA VAL A 56 8.21 -3.08 -6.59
C VAL A 56 8.76 -4.43 -6.13
N TYR A 57 8.01 -5.51 -6.34
CA TYR A 57 8.40 -6.87 -5.94
C TYR A 57 9.75 -7.34 -6.53
N PRO A 58 10.09 -7.13 -7.82
CA PRO A 58 11.37 -7.57 -8.37
C PRO A 58 12.56 -6.89 -7.69
N LEU A 59 12.44 -5.61 -7.37
CA LEU A 59 13.47 -4.85 -6.64
C LEU A 59 13.63 -5.39 -5.22
N ALA A 60 12.52 -5.62 -4.52
CA ALA A 60 12.54 -6.17 -3.18
C ALA A 60 13.03 -7.63 -3.15
N TYR A 61 12.85 -8.40 -4.24
CA TYR A 61 13.34 -9.77 -4.36
C TYR A 61 14.87 -9.81 -4.44
N VAL A 62 15.47 -8.92 -5.23
CA VAL A 62 16.92 -8.78 -5.34
C VAL A 62 17.55 -8.34 -4.01
N GLU A 63 16.87 -7.48 -3.25
CA GLU A 63 17.32 -7.04 -1.92
C GLU A 63 16.95 -8.03 -0.77
N GLY A 64 16.37 -9.20 -1.07
CA GLY A 64 16.02 -10.23 -0.08
C GLY A 64 14.83 -9.89 0.83
N GLY A 65 14.10 -8.80 0.54
CA GLY A 65 12.98 -8.28 1.33
C GLY A 65 11.60 -8.47 0.69
N ALA A 66 11.49 -9.19 -0.42
CA ALA A 66 10.26 -9.32 -1.22
C ALA A 66 9.03 -9.72 -0.42
N ILE A 67 9.14 -10.78 0.40
CA ILE A 67 8.01 -11.29 1.18
C ILE A 67 7.54 -10.25 2.19
N ALA A 68 8.48 -9.64 2.93
CA ALA A 68 8.18 -8.61 3.91
C ALA A 68 7.52 -7.38 3.25
N TYR A 69 8.01 -6.99 2.07
CA TYR A 69 7.44 -5.88 1.29
C TYR A 69 6.01 -6.17 0.82
N SER A 70 5.74 -7.38 0.31
CA SER A 70 4.42 -7.80 -0.12
C SER A 70 3.43 -7.86 1.04
N VAL A 71 3.82 -8.47 2.16
CA VAL A 71 2.98 -8.53 3.37
C VAL A 71 2.66 -7.12 3.87
N MET A 72 3.65 -6.24 3.94
CA MET A 72 3.43 -4.86 4.38
C MET A 72 2.55 -4.07 3.41
N SER A 73 2.66 -4.32 2.11
CA SER A 73 1.84 -3.65 1.09
C SER A 73 0.38 -4.10 1.13
N ILE A 74 0.14 -5.40 1.36
CA ILE A 74 -1.19 -5.96 1.61
C ILE A 74 -1.81 -5.33 2.85
N LEU A 75 -1.07 -5.32 3.97
CA LEU A 75 -1.55 -4.72 5.22
C LEU A 75 -1.89 -3.25 5.02
N TRP A 76 -1.08 -2.51 4.27
CA TRP A 76 -1.33 -1.10 4.00
C TRP A 76 -2.59 -0.86 3.16
N GLY A 77 -2.83 -1.67 2.12
CA GLY A 77 -4.06 -1.61 1.33
C GLY A 77 -5.30 -1.94 2.16
N PHE A 78 -5.19 -2.95 3.03
CA PHE A 78 -6.25 -3.28 3.99
C PHE A 78 -6.53 -2.13 4.96
N PHE A 79 -5.50 -1.51 5.55
CA PHE A 79 -5.69 -0.38 6.46
C PHE A 79 -6.33 0.82 5.77
N ILE A 80 -5.87 1.19 4.56
CA ILE A 80 -6.46 2.32 3.84
C ILE A 80 -7.96 2.08 3.62
N GLU A 81 -8.32 0.91 3.12
CA GLU A 81 -9.71 0.52 2.90
C GLU A 81 -10.52 0.48 4.22
N LEU A 82 -9.94 0.00 5.32
CA LEU A 82 -10.56 0.03 6.64
C LEU A 82 -10.87 1.47 7.06
N PHE A 83 -9.91 2.38 6.93
CA PHE A 83 -10.10 3.79 7.28
C PHE A 83 -11.14 4.46 6.38
N THR A 84 -11.12 4.21 5.07
CA THR A 84 -12.06 4.84 4.14
C THR A 84 -13.49 4.30 4.28
N SER A 85 -13.63 2.98 4.41
CA SER A 85 -14.93 2.31 4.32
C SER A 85 -15.59 2.15 5.69
N VAL A 86 -14.84 1.88 6.76
CA VAL A 86 -15.39 1.69 8.11
C VAL A 86 -15.40 2.99 8.91
N ILE A 87 -14.29 3.75 8.92
CA ILE A 87 -14.16 4.96 9.75
C ILE A 87 -14.84 6.15 9.08
N PHE A 88 -14.48 6.45 7.82
CA PHE A 88 -15.07 7.57 7.10
C PHE A 88 -16.44 7.26 6.50
N LYS A 89 -16.86 5.98 6.51
CA LYS A 89 -18.10 5.52 5.88
C LYS A 89 -18.25 6.04 4.45
N ALA A 90 -17.13 6.24 3.76
CA ALA A 90 -17.16 6.59 2.36
C ALA A 90 -17.94 5.47 1.67
N LYS A 91 -18.98 5.84 0.92
CA LYS A 91 -19.84 4.89 0.21
C LYS A 91 -19.04 4.33 -0.96
N ALA A 92 -18.06 3.49 -0.65
CA ALA A 92 -17.39 2.66 -1.62
C ALA A 92 -18.47 1.73 -2.21
N VAL A 93 -18.32 1.39 -3.48
CA VAL A 93 -19.18 0.41 -4.17
C VAL A 93 -18.80 -1.00 -3.68
N THR A 94 -18.62 -1.17 -2.38
CA THR A 94 -18.27 -2.41 -1.70
C THR A 94 -19.53 -2.89 -0.97
N THR A 95 -19.92 -4.11 -1.28
CA THR A 95 -21.20 -4.72 -0.85
C THR A 95 -21.11 -5.28 0.57
#